data_AF-A0A6A6E5X4-F1
#
_entry.id   AF-A0A6A6E5X4-F1
#
_cell.length_a   1.000
_cell.length_b   1.000
_cell.length_c   1.000
_cell.angle_alpha   90.00
_cell.angle_beta   90.00
_cell.angle_gamma   90.00
#
_symmetry.space_group_name_H-M   'P 1'
#
loop_
_entity.id
_entity.type
_entity.pdbx_description
1 polymer ?
#
loop_
_entity_poly.entity_id
_entity_poly.type
_entity_poly.pdbx_seq_one_letter_code
_entity_poly.pdbx_strand_id
1 'polypeptide(L)'
;QSPYFAKAFQEAFVEGSTGTLEFQEGSGIAPWRVFEYLYTGDYSDELSNKDLEGKQATNTSPATQTNSDLQVYALADMFFLEDLKALALKKFQQKSRDLWMSDSVPECIREVYKSTYEQDRGIRSAVVEVAASHVHDLSNKGIFKNLVREGGDFVVDYFENLRQTMKPNKVW
;
A
#
# COMPACT_ATOMS: atom_id res chain seq x y z
N GLN A 1 1.60 20.09 5.76
CA GLN A 1 1.01 20.82 4.60
C GLN A 1 1.99 20.67 3.43
N SER A 2 1.52 20.22 2.26
CA SER A 2 2.32 19.59 1.17
C SER A 2 3.09 20.58 0.26
N PRO A 3 4.40 20.35 -0.02
CA PRO A 3 5.16 21.09 -1.03
C PRO A 3 4.63 20.92 -2.46
N TYR A 4 4.08 19.75 -2.78
CA TYR A 4 3.50 19.47 -4.09
C TYR A 4 2.34 20.42 -4.39
N PHE A 5 1.35 20.51 -3.49
CA PHE A 5 0.19 21.39 -3.70
C PHE A 5 0.60 22.87 -3.74
N ALA A 6 1.57 23.29 -2.93
CA ALA A 6 2.11 24.65 -2.97
C ALA A 6 2.73 25.02 -4.33
N LYS A 7 3.21 24.02 -5.08
CA LYS A 7 3.76 24.21 -6.43
C LYS A 7 2.72 24.04 -7.52
N ALA A 8 1.84 23.04 -7.40
CA ALA A 8 0.80 22.74 -8.38
C ALA A 8 -0.21 23.89 -8.54
N PHE A 9 -0.55 24.58 -7.45
CA PHE A 9 -1.51 25.70 -7.48
C PHE A 9 -0.86 27.07 -7.78
N GLN A 10 0.29 27.10 -8.45
CA GLN A 10 0.87 28.33 -8.97
C GLN A 10 0.28 28.63 -10.36
N GLU A 11 0.05 29.90 -10.70
CA GLU A 11 -0.56 30.34 -11.97
C GLU A 11 0.14 29.81 -13.24
N ALA A 12 1.40 29.37 -13.11
CA ALA A 12 2.16 28.74 -14.19
C ALA A 12 1.64 27.35 -14.61
N PHE A 13 0.75 26.73 -13.81
CA PHE A 13 0.15 25.42 -14.06
C PHE A 13 -1.37 25.56 -14.29
N VAL A 14 -1.94 24.60 -15.03
CA VAL A 14 -3.40 24.60 -15.33
C VAL A 14 -4.19 24.54 -14.02
N GLU A 15 -3.72 23.77 -13.05
CA GLU A 15 -4.28 23.61 -11.71
C GLU A 15 -4.33 24.93 -10.95
N GLY A 16 -3.32 25.81 -11.11
CA GLY A 16 -3.34 27.15 -10.52
C GLY A 16 -4.39 28.07 -11.11
N SER A 17 -4.70 27.90 -12.41
CA SER A 17 -5.74 28.67 -13.10
C SER A 17 -7.15 28.11 -12.87
N THR A 18 -7.31 26.79 -12.79
CA THR A 18 -8.60 26.10 -12.64
C THR A 18 -8.99 25.89 -11.18
N GLY A 19 -8.03 25.91 -10.26
CA GLY A 19 -8.24 25.50 -8.86
C GLY A 19 -8.65 24.04 -8.71
N THR A 20 -8.46 23.21 -9.75
CA THR A 20 -8.97 21.84 -9.81
C THR A 20 -7.82 20.87 -10.05
N LEU A 21 -7.83 19.75 -9.32
CA LEU A 21 -6.84 18.68 -9.46
C LEU A 21 -7.58 17.36 -9.72
N GLU A 22 -7.41 16.82 -10.93
CA GLU A 22 -8.12 15.63 -11.38
C GLU A 22 -7.25 14.37 -11.28
N PHE A 23 -7.81 13.30 -10.72
CA PHE A 23 -7.17 11.98 -10.70
C PHE A 23 -7.92 11.06 -11.68
N GLN A 24 -7.22 10.62 -12.72
CA GLN A 24 -7.79 9.77 -13.78
C GLN A 24 -7.78 8.28 -13.41
N GLU A 25 -7.14 7.89 -12.31
CA GLU A 25 -6.84 6.50 -11.98
C GLU A 25 -7.16 6.17 -10.52
N GLY A 26 -7.97 5.13 -10.28
CA GLY A 26 -8.21 4.55 -8.95
C GLY A 26 -9.55 4.90 -8.28
N SER A 27 -9.72 4.41 -7.06
CA SER A 27 -10.87 4.70 -6.18
C SER A 27 -10.71 6.07 -5.54
N GLY A 28 -11.80 6.85 -5.43
CA GLY A 28 -11.81 8.15 -4.75
C GLY A 28 -11.44 8.09 -3.26
N ILE A 29 -11.36 6.90 -2.65
CA ILE A 29 -11.02 6.70 -1.23
C ILE A 29 -9.62 7.23 -0.90
N ALA A 30 -8.60 6.89 -1.70
CA ALA A 30 -7.23 7.24 -1.36
C ALA A 30 -6.97 8.75 -1.40
N PRO A 31 -7.39 9.49 -2.45
CA PRO A 31 -7.34 10.95 -2.42
C PRO A 31 -8.09 11.54 -1.22
N TRP A 32 -9.27 11.00 -0.89
CA TRP A 32 -10.06 11.51 0.23
C TRP A 32 -9.34 11.33 1.58
N ARG A 33 -8.70 10.18 1.81
CA ARG A 33 -7.88 9.93 3.01
C ARG A 33 -6.67 10.85 3.11
N VAL A 34 -6.03 11.18 1.98
CA VAL A 34 -4.97 12.20 1.96
C VAL A 34 -5.52 13.54 2.40
N PHE A 35 -6.69 13.95 1.89
CA PHE A 35 -7.32 15.19 2.30
C PHE A 35 -7.71 15.17 3.77
N GLU A 36 -8.36 14.11 4.26
CA GLU A 36 -8.69 13.96 5.68
C GLU A 36 -7.45 14.17 6.56
N TYR A 37 -6.35 13.49 6.23
CA TYR A 37 -5.07 13.65 6.93
C TYR A 37 -4.56 15.10 6.94
N LEU A 38 -4.67 15.82 5.82
CA LEU A 38 -4.20 17.21 5.74
C LEU A 38 -4.97 18.15 6.70
N TYR A 39 -6.21 17.81 7.05
CA TYR A 39 -7.04 18.59 7.97
C TYR A 39 -6.99 18.09 9.42
N THR A 40 -6.85 16.79 9.64
CA THR A 40 -6.99 16.18 10.98
C THR A 40 -5.67 15.62 11.54
N GLY A 41 -4.69 15.36 10.69
CA GLY A 41 -3.45 14.66 11.04
C GLY A 41 -3.56 13.12 11.06
N ASP A 42 -4.71 12.53 10.72
CA ASP A 42 -4.93 11.08 10.60
C ASP A 42 -5.97 10.79 9.50
N TYR A 43 -6.18 9.52 9.14
CA TYR A 43 -7.28 9.14 8.25
C TYR A 43 -8.01 7.89 8.73
N SER A 44 -9.32 7.85 8.47
CA SER A 44 -10.18 6.77 8.93
C SER A 44 -9.98 5.49 8.11
N ASP A 45 -9.90 4.37 8.85
CA ASP A 45 -9.86 3.03 8.28
C ASP A 45 -11.24 2.57 7.77
N GLU A 46 -12.32 3.20 8.21
CA GLU A 46 -13.72 2.75 8.02
C GLU A 46 -14.39 3.30 6.75
N LEU A 47 -13.73 4.18 6.00
CA LEU A 47 -14.30 4.75 4.76
C LEU A 47 -14.71 3.63 3.80
N SER A 48 -16.01 3.54 3.54
CA SER A 48 -16.59 2.61 2.58
C SER A 48 -16.88 3.34 1.28
N ASN A 49 -16.85 2.65 0.14
CA ASN A 49 -17.31 3.21 -1.14
C ASN A 49 -18.73 3.83 -1.02
N LYS A 50 -19.53 3.39 -0.04
CA LYS A 50 -20.84 3.97 0.29
C LYS A 50 -20.79 5.45 0.70
N ASP A 51 -19.69 5.90 1.30
CA ASP A 51 -19.55 7.26 1.83
C ASP A 51 -19.12 8.26 0.75
N LEU A 52 -18.53 7.76 -0.36
CA LEU A 52 -17.97 8.59 -1.43
C LEU A 52 -18.74 8.49 -2.75
N GLU A 53 -19.42 7.36 -3.01
CA GLU A 53 -20.20 7.15 -4.23
C GLU A 53 -21.58 6.60 -3.86
N GLY A 54 -22.62 7.41 -4.04
CA GLY A 54 -24.01 7.05 -3.75
C GLY A 54 -24.62 5.94 -4.62
N LYS A 55 -23.85 4.93 -5.10
CA LYS A 55 -24.36 3.76 -5.83
C LYS A 55 -23.60 2.44 -5.54
N GLN A 56 -24.44 1.41 -5.38
CA GLN A 56 -24.26 -0.05 -5.25
C GLN A 56 -22.86 -0.64 -5.03
N ALA A 57 -22.68 -1.07 -3.78
CA ALA A 57 -21.77 -2.08 -3.27
C ALA A 57 -21.33 -3.15 -4.29
N THR A 58 -20.06 -3.08 -4.71
CA THR A 58 -19.27 -4.31 -4.72
C THR A 58 -18.86 -4.55 -3.28
N ASN A 59 -19.09 -5.76 -2.76
CA ASN A 59 -18.80 -6.10 -1.36
C ASN A 59 -17.35 -5.70 -1.03
N THR A 60 -17.16 -4.69 -0.18
CA THR A 60 -15.83 -4.21 0.23
C THR A 60 -15.15 -5.33 1.00
N SER A 61 -14.36 -6.13 0.30
CA SER A 61 -13.56 -7.18 0.91
C SER A 61 -12.42 -6.53 1.70
N PRO A 62 -11.89 -7.18 2.75
CA PRO A 62 -10.70 -6.72 3.46
C PRO A 62 -9.49 -6.48 2.52
N ALA A 63 -9.47 -7.17 1.37
CA ALA A 63 -8.50 -6.94 0.30
C ALA A 63 -8.60 -5.54 -0.32
N THR A 64 -9.82 -5.03 -0.50
CA THR A 64 -10.08 -3.70 -1.05
C THR A 64 -9.58 -2.59 -0.11
N GLN A 65 -9.68 -2.80 1.21
CA GLN A 65 -9.17 -1.87 2.23
C GLN A 65 -7.65 -1.90 2.38
N THR A 66 -7.00 -3.04 2.10
CA THR A 66 -5.53 -3.14 2.12
C THR A 66 -4.93 -2.41 0.91
N ASN A 67 -5.62 -2.46 -0.23
CA ASN A 67 -5.23 -1.71 -1.42
C ASN A 67 -5.37 -0.19 -1.24
N SER A 68 -6.31 0.30 -0.43
CA SER A 68 -6.45 1.74 -0.21
C SER A 68 -5.31 2.33 0.61
N ASP A 69 -4.74 1.61 1.57
CA ASP A 69 -3.56 2.08 2.32
C ASP A 69 -2.30 2.13 1.43
N LEU A 70 -2.14 1.17 0.52
CA LEU A 70 -1.09 1.19 -0.50
C LEU A 70 -1.25 2.40 -1.44
N GLN A 71 -2.47 2.72 -1.87
CA GLN A 71 -2.73 3.89 -2.69
C GLN A 71 -2.45 5.19 -1.93
N VAL A 72 -2.85 5.29 -0.66
CA VAL A 72 -2.52 6.44 0.20
C VAL A 72 -1.00 6.57 0.36
N TYR A 73 -0.29 5.46 0.53
CA TYR A 73 1.17 5.45 0.60
C TYR A 73 1.81 6.02 -0.68
N ALA A 74 1.36 5.58 -1.85
CA ALA A 74 1.85 6.07 -3.13
C ALA A 74 1.52 7.56 -3.36
N LEU A 75 0.30 7.99 -3.02
CA LEU A 75 -0.10 9.40 -3.10
C LEU A 75 0.70 10.27 -2.12
N ALA A 76 0.97 9.77 -0.91
CA ALA A 76 1.76 10.49 0.07
C ALA A 76 3.20 10.70 -0.40
N ASP A 77 3.80 9.70 -1.05
CA ASP A 77 5.11 9.84 -1.70
C ASP A 77 5.06 10.90 -2.81
N MET A 78 4.06 10.81 -3.70
CA MET A 78 3.86 11.76 -4.80
C MET A 78 3.66 13.20 -4.31
N PHE A 79 2.97 13.38 -3.18
CA PHE A 79 2.70 14.70 -2.61
C PHE A 79 3.77 15.19 -1.63
N PHE A 80 4.88 14.46 -1.47
CA PHE A 80 5.94 14.76 -0.51
C PHE A 80 5.40 14.94 0.92
N LEU A 81 4.52 14.02 1.33
CA LEU A 81 3.92 13.95 2.67
C LEU A 81 4.53 12.80 3.46
N GLU A 82 5.79 12.97 3.90
CA GLU A 82 6.57 11.92 4.58
C GLU A 82 5.87 11.32 5.81
N ASP A 83 5.23 12.16 6.63
CA ASP A 83 4.51 11.70 7.83
C ASP A 83 3.27 10.86 7.47
N LEU A 84 2.56 11.22 6.40
CA LEU A 84 1.43 10.43 5.89
C LEU A 84 1.93 9.13 5.26
N LYS A 85 3.05 9.17 4.54
CA LYS A 85 3.69 7.99 3.96
C LYS A 85 4.06 6.99 5.06
N ALA A 86 4.67 7.46 6.16
CA ALA A 86 4.97 6.64 7.32
C ALA A 86 3.71 6.09 8.01
N LEU A 87 2.67 6.90 8.17
CA LEU A 87 1.39 6.49 8.75
C LEU A 87 0.70 5.41 7.90
N ALA A 88 0.65 5.60 6.59
CA ALA A 88 0.05 4.63 5.66
C ALA A 88 0.80 3.31 5.65
N LEU A 89 2.14 3.34 5.69
CA LEU A 89 2.95 2.13 5.84
C LEU A 89 2.63 1.39 7.14
N LYS A 90 2.51 2.12 8.26
CA LYS A 90 2.18 1.51 9.56
C LYS A 90 0.80 0.84 9.55
N LYS A 91 -0.21 1.50 8.98
CA LYS A 91 -1.57 0.95 8.84
C LYS A 91 -1.59 -0.27 7.92
N PHE A 92 -0.90 -0.19 6.77
CA PHE A 92 -0.72 -1.31 5.85
C PHE A 92 -0.05 -2.52 6.51
N GLN A 93 1.04 -2.30 7.25
CA GLN A 93 1.75 -3.35 7.98
C GLN A 93 0.86 -4.04 9.01
N GLN A 94 0.04 -3.27 9.72
CA GLN A 94 -0.91 -3.81 10.69
C GLN A 94 -1.96 -4.68 10.01
N LYS A 95 -2.64 -4.17 8.97
CA LYS A 95 -3.64 -4.94 8.23
C LYS A 95 -3.05 -6.18 7.56
N SER A 96 -1.83 -6.09 7.03
CA SER A 96 -1.14 -7.23 6.43
C SER A 96 -0.85 -8.33 7.45
N ARG A 97 -0.52 -7.97 8.70
CA ARG A 97 -0.37 -8.93 9.81
C ARG A 97 -1.69 -9.51 10.27
N ASP A 98 -2.81 -8.82 10.11
CA ASP A 98 -4.13 -9.34 10.51
C ASP A 98 -4.74 -10.23 9.42
N LEU A 99 -4.46 -9.92 8.14
CA LEU A 99 -5.06 -10.56 6.96
C LEU A 99 -4.13 -11.54 6.24
N TRP A 100 -3.01 -11.95 6.86
CA TRP A 100 -2.03 -12.85 6.24
C TRP A 100 -2.61 -14.20 5.79
N MET A 101 -3.67 -14.69 6.45
CA MET A 101 -4.38 -15.91 6.07
C MET A 101 -5.38 -15.71 4.93
N SER A 102 -5.66 -14.47 4.52
CA SER A 102 -6.58 -14.20 3.43
C SER A 102 -6.04 -14.72 2.10
N ASP A 103 -6.91 -15.26 1.25
CA ASP A 103 -6.54 -15.67 -0.11
C ASP A 103 -6.25 -14.48 -1.03
N SER A 104 -6.49 -13.24 -0.54
CA SER A 104 -6.14 -12.00 -1.24
C SER A 104 -4.69 -11.56 -1.09
N VAL A 105 -3.91 -12.20 -0.22
CA VAL A 105 -2.50 -11.80 0.02
C VAL A 105 -1.67 -11.82 -1.27
N PRO A 106 -1.75 -12.84 -2.15
CA PRO A 106 -1.00 -12.83 -3.40
C PRO A 106 -1.35 -11.66 -4.32
N GLU A 107 -2.63 -11.27 -4.38
CA GLU A 107 -3.06 -10.14 -5.19
C GLU A 107 -2.54 -8.81 -4.62
N CYS A 108 -2.56 -8.66 -3.29
CA CYS A 108 -1.97 -7.50 -2.62
C CYS A 108 -0.46 -7.39 -2.91
N ILE A 109 0.28 -8.50 -2.88
CA ILE A 109 1.70 -8.52 -3.22
C ILE A 109 1.93 -8.07 -4.66
N ARG A 110 1.14 -8.58 -5.62
CA ARG A 110 1.22 -8.14 -7.02
C ARG A 110 1.00 -6.65 -7.15
N GLU A 111 -0.04 -6.13 -6.49
CA GLU A 111 -0.35 -4.70 -6.56
C GLU A 111 0.78 -3.85 -5.96
N VAL A 112 1.35 -4.26 -4.82
CA VAL A 112 2.52 -3.59 -4.21
C VAL A 112 3.68 -3.51 -5.19
N TYR A 113 4.05 -4.63 -5.82
CA TYR A 113 5.20 -4.67 -6.73
C TYR A 113 4.91 -4.00 -8.08
N LYS A 114 3.64 -3.88 -8.46
CA LYS A 114 3.21 -3.14 -9.66
C LYS A 114 3.17 -1.62 -9.42
N SER A 115 2.77 -1.17 -8.22
CA SER A 115 2.54 0.25 -7.91
C SER A 115 3.74 0.95 -7.29
N THR A 116 4.85 0.25 -7.05
CA THR A 116 6.06 0.81 -6.43
C THR A 116 7.28 0.55 -7.27
N TYR A 117 8.27 1.45 -7.18
CA TYR A 117 9.57 1.27 -7.83
C TYR A 117 10.54 0.48 -6.92
N GLU A 118 11.61 -0.08 -7.49
CA GLU A 118 12.54 -0.99 -6.80
C GLU A 118 13.17 -0.42 -5.51
N GLN A 119 13.38 0.89 -5.48
CA GLN A 119 14.01 1.57 -4.34
C GLN A 119 13.00 1.91 -3.23
N ASP A 120 11.70 1.75 -3.48
CA ASP A 120 10.67 1.88 -2.45
C ASP A 120 10.61 0.60 -1.59
N ARG A 121 11.62 0.47 -0.74
CA ARG A 121 11.79 -0.70 0.11
C ARG A 121 10.79 -0.75 1.26
N GLY A 122 10.10 0.34 1.60
CA GLY A 122 9.26 0.42 2.80
C GLY A 122 8.11 -0.59 2.75
N ILE A 123 7.21 -0.41 1.78
CA ILE A 123 6.02 -1.27 1.65
C ILE A 123 6.35 -2.64 1.03
N ARG A 124 7.37 -2.72 0.17
CA ARG A 124 7.89 -4.00 -0.36
C ARG A 124 8.43 -4.89 0.75
N SER A 125 9.22 -4.34 1.69
CA SER A 125 9.72 -5.12 2.84
C SER A 125 8.58 -5.56 3.75
N ALA A 126 7.54 -4.74 3.94
CA ALA A 126 6.39 -5.10 4.77
C ALA A 126 5.68 -6.38 4.29
N VAL A 127 5.40 -6.49 2.98
CA VAL A 127 4.75 -7.71 2.44
C VAL A 127 5.66 -8.93 2.48
N VAL A 128 6.97 -8.74 2.24
CA VAL A 128 7.97 -9.80 2.31
C VAL A 128 8.11 -10.33 3.74
N GLU A 129 8.18 -9.45 4.74
CA GLU A 129 8.27 -9.82 6.16
C GLU A 129 7.05 -10.62 6.61
N VAL A 130 5.84 -10.20 6.23
CA VAL A 130 4.61 -10.93 6.56
C VAL A 130 4.61 -12.30 5.91
N ALA A 131 5.00 -12.40 4.63
CA ALA A 131 5.08 -13.67 3.91
C ALA A 131 6.16 -14.60 4.49
N ALA A 132 7.29 -14.05 4.94
CA ALA A 132 8.41 -14.82 5.49
C ALA A 132 8.06 -15.35 6.89
N SER A 133 7.40 -14.53 7.69
CA SER A 133 6.95 -14.89 9.05
C SER A 133 5.94 -16.04 9.05
N HIS A 134 5.16 -16.20 7.98
CA HIS A 134 4.14 -17.24 7.83
C HIS A 134 4.49 -18.25 6.73
N VAL A 135 5.78 -18.46 6.45
CA VAL A 135 6.24 -19.32 5.35
C VAL A 135 5.70 -20.75 5.46
N HIS A 136 5.61 -21.32 6.66
CA HIS A 136 5.12 -22.69 6.84
C HIS A 136 3.67 -22.84 6.38
N ASP A 137 2.80 -21.91 6.76
CA ASP A 137 1.37 -21.92 6.38
C ASP A 137 1.16 -21.54 4.91
N LEU A 138 1.83 -20.48 4.45
CA LEU A 138 1.73 -20.01 3.06
C LEU A 138 2.30 -21.03 2.06
N SER A 139 3.36 -21.77 2.43
CA SER A 139 3.94 -22.81 1.59
C SER A 139 2.98 -23.97 1.31
N ASN A 140 1.90 -24.13 2.10
CA ASN A 140 0.87 -25.13 1.85
C ASN A 140 -0.25 -24.62 0.92
N LYS A 141 -0.36 -23.31 0.72
CA LYS A 141 -1.39 -22.72 -0.16
C LYS A 141 -0.98 -22.74 -1.63
N GLY A 142 -1.82 -23.35 -2.47
CA GLY A 142 -1.61 -23.39 -3.92
C GLY A 142 -1.51 -22.00 -4.57
N ILE A 143 -2.31 -21.03 -4.09
CA ILE A 143 -2.33 -19.65 -4.61
C ILE A 143 -0.98 -18.96 -4.36
N PHE A 144 -0.39 -19.14 -3.18
CA PHE A 144 0.93 -18.57 -2.88
C PHE A 144 2.05 -19.26 -3.69
N LYS A 145 1.96 -20.59 -3.91
CA LYS A 145 2.90 -21.27 -4.83
C LYS A 145 2.82 -20.74 -6.25
N ASN A 146 1.63 -20.36 -6.72
CA ASN A 146 1.48 -19.77 -8.05
C ASN A 146 2.18 -18.40 -8.13
N LEU A 147 2.02 -17.55 -7.11
CA LEU A 147 2.76 -16.29 -7.00
C LEU A 147 4.27 -16.50 -7.07
N VAL A 148 4.80 -17.48 -6.32
CA VAL A 148 6.25 -17.78 -6.36
C VAL A 148 6.69 -18.28 -7.74
N ARG A 149 5.84 -19.01 -8.47
CA ARG A 149 6.13 -19.48 -9.85
C ARG A 149 6.10 -18.36 -10.88
N GLU A 150 5.35 -17.28 -10.64
CA GLU A 150 5.33 -16.09 -11.52
C GLU A 150 6.70 -15.40 -11.54
N GLY A 151 7.48 -15.51 -10.45
CA GLY A 151 8.81 -14.93 -10.36
C GLY A 151 8.78 -13.43 -10.09
N GLY A 152 9.76 -12.71 -10.64
CA GLY A 152 9.91 -11.26 -10.49
C GLY A 152 10.60 -10.84 -9.18
N ASP A 153 10.67 -9.53 -8.96
CA ASP A 153 11.38 -8.90 -7.84
C ASP A 153 10.89 -9.39 -6.47
N PHE A 154 9.59 -9.66 -6.34
CA PHE A 154 9.02 -10.19 -5.10
C PHE A 154 9.73 -11.47 -4.67
N VAL A 155 9.96 -12.39 -5.60
CA VAL A 155 10.59 -13.68 -5.28
C VAL A 155 12.06 -13.47 -4.89
N VAL A 156 12.75 -12.54 -5.52
CA VAL A 156 14.13 -12.17 -5.17
C VAL A 156 14.19 -11.63 -3.74
N ASP A 157 13.38 -10.60 -3.45
CA ASP A 157 13.30 -9.99 -2.11
C ASP A 157 12.88 -11.00 -1.04
N TYR A 158 11.94 -11.89 -1.38
CA TYR A 158 11.46 -12.95 -0.50
C TYR A 158 12.56 -13.95 -0.12
N PHE A 159 13.30 -14.45 -1.11
CA PHE A 159 14.43 -15.35 -0.86
C PHE A 159 15.56 -14.67 -0.09
N GLU A 160 15.86 -13.40 -0.38
CA GLU A 160 16.86 -12.65 0.35
C GLU A 160 16.49 -12.48 1.82
N ASN A 161 15.21 -12.20 2.11
CA ASN A 161 14.71 -12.09 3.48
C ASN A 161 14.77 -13.44 4.20
N LEU A 162 14.32 -14.53 3.58
CA LEU A 162 14.41 -15.88 4.16
C LEU A 162 15.85 -16.28 4.49
N ARG A 163 16.81 -15.91 3.62
CA ARG A 163 18.23 -16.16 3.88
C ARG A 163 18.74 -15.39 5.10
N GLN A 164 18.22 -14.19 5.35
CA GLN A 164 18.59 -13.38 6.51
C GLN A 164 17.99 -13.94 7.80
N THR A 165 16.72 -14.38 7.77
CA THR A 165 16.04 -14.96 8.94
C THR A 165 16.57 -16.34 9.32
N MET A 166 17.13 -17.10 8.37
CA MET A 166 17.74 -18.41 8.60
C MET A 166 19.22 -18.37 9.04
N LYS A 167 19.87 -17.20 9.11
CA LYS A 167 21.24 -17.15 9.64
C LYS A 167 21.19 -17.48 11.15
N PRO A 168 21.88 -18.53 11.62
CA PRO A 168 21.94 -18.80 13.04
C PRO A 168 22.59 -17.60 13.74
N ASN A 169 21.95 -17.12 14.80
CA ASN A 169 22.57 -16.18 15.74
C ASN A 169 23.94 -16.76 16.09
N LYS A 170 25.03 -16.07 15.73
CA LYS A 170 26.37 -16.42 16.20
C LYS A 170 26.35 -16.24 17.71
N VAL A 171 26.10 -17.34 18.42
CA VAL A 171 26.32 -17.44 19.85
C VAL A 171 27.84 -17.47 20.01
N TRP A 172 28.38 -16.38 20.55
CA TRP A 172 29.77 -16.32 21.02
C TRP A 172 29.84 -16.94 22.42
#